data_AF-A0A3E0HPV9-F1
#
_entry.id   AF-A0A3E0HPV9-F1
#
_cell.length_a   1.000
_cell.length_b   1.000
_cell.length_c   1.000
_cell.angle_alpha   90.00
_cell.angle_beta   90.00
_cell.angle_gamma   90.00
#
_symmetry.space_group_name_H-M   'P 1'
#
loop_
_entity.id
_entity.type
_entity.pdbx_description
1 polymer ?
#
loop_
_entity_poly.entity_id
_entity_poly.type
_entity_poly.pdbx_seq_one_letter_code
_entity_poly.pdbx_strand_id
1 'polypeptide(L)' 'MTEKDVRELLADQRIFPDLPADLPSDAELVIDSMALVWLLHQAKARFGVDADPEDSDLDEFTSIARITSYLNSVRT' A
#
# COMPACT_ATOMS: atom_id res chain seq x y z
N MET A 1 -4.26 -7.30 7.24
CA MET A 1 -5.11 -6.15 6.94
C MET A 1 -5.98 -6.53 5.76
N THR A 2 -7.10 -5.85 5.62
CA THR A 2 -8.05 -6.01 4.51
C THR A 2 -7.71 -5.04 3.38
N GLU A 3 -8.26 -5.26 2.18
CA GLU A 3 -8.12 -4.29 1.09
C GLU A 3 -8.73 -2.93 1.44
N LYS A 4 -9.74 -2.90 2.33
CA LYS A 4 -10.31 -1.65 2.83
C LYS A 4 -9.28 -0.86 3.65
N ASP A 5 -8.55 -1.54 4.53
CA ASP A 5 -7.48 -0.89 5.31
C ASP A 5 -6.39 -0.32 4.39
N VAL A 6 -6.02 -1.05 3.34
CA VAL A 6 -5.05 -0.57 2.34
C VAL A 6 -5.58 0.61 1.55
N ARG A 7 -6.85 0.62 1.16
CA ARG A 7 -7.49 1.80 0.54
C ARG A 7 -7.43 3.02 1.45
N GLU A 8 -7.70 2.84 2.75
CA GLU A 8 -7.61 3.93 3.73
C GLU A 8 -6.18 4.44 3.94
N LEU A 9 -5.17 3.58 3.77
CA LEU A 9 -3.77 4.01 3.75
C LEU A 9 -3.48 4.81 2.49
N LEU A 10 -3.83 4.29 1.31
CA LEU A 10 -3.56 4.93 0.01
C LEU A 10 -4.34 6.24 -0.19
N ALA A 11 -5.46 6.43 0.50
CA ALA A 11 -6.24 7.69 0.49
C ALA A 11 -5.56 8.85 1.25
N ASP A 12 -4.38 8.64 1.86
CA ASP A 12 -3.58 9.73 2.40
C ASP A 12 -3.11 10.65 1.26
N GLN A 13 -3.34 11.96 1.38
CA GLN A 13 -3.01 12.95 0.34
C GLN A 13 -1.53 13.02 -0.02
N ARG A 14 -0.65 12.47 0.83
CA ARG A 14 0.79 12.34 0.54
C ARG A 14 1.13 11.16 -0.36
N ILE A 15 0.20 10.23 -0.55
CA ILE A 15 0.33 9.05 -1.42
C ILE A 15 -0.47 9.30 -2.70
N PHE A 16 -1.79 9.49 -2.58
CA PHE A 16 -2.66 9.86 -3.69
C PHE A 16 -3.48 11.10 -3.33
N PRO A 17 -3.40 12.18 -4.14
CA PRO A 17 -4.22 13.38 -3.91
C PRO A 17 -5.73 13.11 -4.03
N ASP A 18 -6.11 12.22 -4.95
CA ASP A 18 -7.51 11.86 -5.23
C ASP A 18 -7.59 10.41 -5.72
N LEU A 19 -7.63 9.46 -4.77
CA LEU A 19 -7.81 8.05 -5.09
C LEU A 19 -9.32 7.74 -5.24
N PRO A 20 -9.78 7.22 -6.39
CA PRO A 20 -11.19 6.89 -6.57
C PRO A 20 -11.67 5.84 -5.55
N ALA A 21 -12.78 6.12 -4.87
CA ALA A 21 -13.32 5.23 -3.84
C ALA A 21 -13.77 3.87 -4.39
N ASP A 22 -14.17 3.84 -5.67
CA ASP A 22 -14.65 2.68 -6.41
C ASP A 22 -13.58 2.01 -7.30
N LEU A 23 -12.31 2.42 -7.16
CA LEU A 23 -11.21 1.82 -7.91
C LEU A 23 -11.19 0.28 -7.70
N PRO A 24 -11.19 -0.56 -8.74
CA PRO A 24 -11.06 -2.01 -8.58
C PRO A 24 -9.78 -2.39 -7.83
N SER A 25 -9.78 -3.47 -7.05
CA SER A 25 -8.60 -3.82 -6.23
C SER A 25 -7.42 -4.33 -7.06
N ASP A 26 -7.69 -4.83 -8.26
CA ASP A 26 -6.73 -5.27 -9.27
C ASP A 26 -6.35 -4.18 -10.28
N ALA A 27 -6.91 -2.97 -10.13
CA ALA A 27 -6.56 -1.85 -10.99
C ALA A 27 -5.07 -1.49 -10.82
N GLU A 28 -4.44 -1.12 -11.95
CA GLU A 28 -3.05 -0.71 -11.98
C GLU A 28 -2.86 0.62 -11.23
N LEU A 29 -1.88 0.64 -10.34
CA LEU A 29 -1.46 1.78 -9.57
C LEU A 29 0.00 2.11 -9.90
N VAL A 30 0.28 3.42 -9.97
CA VAL A 30 1.65 3.93 -10.02
C VAL A 30 1.94 4.58 -8.67
N ILE A 31 2.87 3.99 -7.93
CA ILE A 31 3.34 4.52 -6.65
C ILE A 31 4.79 4.97 -6.84
N ASP A 32 5.05 6.25 -6.64
CA ASP A 32 6.42 6.75 -6.63
C ASP A 32 7.16 6.39 -5.32
N SER A 33 8.48 6.56 -5.31
CA SER A 33 9.32 6.17 -4.17
C SER A 33 8.96 6.90 -2.87
N MET A 34 8.51 8.16 -2.93
CA MET A 34 8.10 8.92 -1.74
C MET A 34 6.74 8.45 -1.24
N ALA A 35 5.79 8.21 -2.15
CA ALA A 35 4.49 7.65 -1.84
C ALA A 35 4.61 6.25 -1.19
N LEU A 36 5.54 5.41 -1.68
CA LEU A 36 5.83 4.11 -1.08
C LEU A 36 6.36 4.24 0.35
N VAL A 37 7.34 5.11 0.58
CA VAL A 37 7.86 5.37 1.94
C VAL A 37 6.74 5.82 2.88
N TRP A 38 5.84 6.70 2.41
CA TRP A 38 4.69 7.13 3.22
C TRP A 38 3.70 6.01 3.51
N LEU A 39 3.42 5.15 2.52
CA LEU A 39 2.57 3.97 2.68
C LEU A 39 3.12 3.05 3.78
N LEU A 40 4.40 2.67 3.69
CA LEU A 40 5.06 1.80 4.65
C LEU A 40 5.10 2.42 6.05
N HIS A 41 5.38 3.72 6.13
CA HIS A 41 5.35 4.46 7.38
C HIS A 41 3.95 4.43 8.04
N GLN A 42 2.88 4.65 7.27
CA GLN A 42 1.51 4.59 7.80
C GLN A 42 1.09 3.16 8.16
N ALA A 43 1.50 2.15 7.39
CA ALA A 43 1.25 0.75 7.70
C ALA A 43 1.87 0.36 9.07
N LYS A 44 3.11 0.80 9.32
CA LYS A 44 3.76 0.63 10.63
C LYS A 44 3.03 1.38 11.74
N ALA A 45 2.74 2.66 11.53
CA ALA A 45 2.15 3.52 12.56
C ALA A 45 0.73 3.08 12.98
N ARG A 46 -0.09 2.62 12.03
CA ARG A 46 -1.50 2.28 12.29
C ARG A 46 -1.72 0.80 12.59
N PHE A 47 -0.93 -0.08 11.97
CA PHE A 47 -1.16 -1.53 12.02
C PHE A 47 0.04 -2.33 12.57
N GLY A 48 1.14 -1.67 12.94
CA GLY A 48 2.34 -2.32 13.46
C GLY A 48 3.12 -3.14 12.42
N VAL A 49 2.83 -2.96 11.12
CA VAL A 49 3.50 -3.70 10.05
C VAL A 49 4.77 -2.98 9.65
N ASP A 50 5.92 -3.50 10.10
CA ASP A 50 7.25 -2.98 9.79
C ASP A 50 7.81 -3.68 8.55
N ALA A 51 7.32 -3.25 7.39
CA ALA A 51 7.73 -3.79 6.09
C ALA A 51 8.94 -3.02 5.53
N ASP A 52 9.90 -3.77 4.99
CA ASP A 52 11.12 -3.26 4.35
C ASP A 52 11.32 -4.01 3.01
N PRO A 53 10.62 -3.60 1.93
CA PRO A 53 10.65 -4.30 0.65
C PRO A 53 12.02 -4.19 -0.02
N GLU A 54 12.49 -5.32 -0.55
CA GLU A 54 13.64 -5.33 -1.45
C GLU A 54 13.20 -4.93 -2.88
N ASP A 55 14.17 -4.67 -3.78
CA ASP A 55 13.88 -4.30 -5.17
C ASP A 55 12.98 -5.34 -5.88
N SER A 56 13.09 -6.62 -5.52
CA SER A 56 12.25 -7.69 -6.06
C SER A 56 10.79 -7.63 -5.61
N ASP A 57 10.50 -6.94 -4.52
CA ASP A 57 9.14 -6.81 -3.97
C ASP A 57 8.38 -5.62 -4.57
N LEU A 58 9.06 -4.73 -5.30
CA LEU A 58 8.47 -3.51 -5.84
C LEU A 58 7.29 -3.79 -6.80
N ASP A 59 7.31 -4.94 -7.47
CA ASP A 59 6.23 -5.40 -8.37
C ASP A 59 4.90 -5.68 -7.62
N GLU A 60 4.95 -5.85 -6.29
CA GLU A 60 3.78 -6.02 -5.45
C GLU A 60 3.07 -4.69 -5.15
N PHE A 61 3.70 -3.54 -5.41
CA PHE A 61 3.14 -2.21 -5.14
C PHE A 61 2.40 -1.59 -6.33
N THR A 62 1.78 -2.45 -7.14
CA THR A 62 1.14 -2.10 -8.42
C THR A 62 -0.39 -2.22 -8.41
N SER A 63 -0.98 -2.70 -7.32
CA SER A 63 -2.43 -2.76 -7.13
C SER A 63 -2.78 -2.92 -5.65
N ILE A 64 -4.02 -2.58 -5.27
CA ILE A 64 -4.49 -2.72 -3.87
C ILE A 64 -4.41 -4.18 -3.42
N ALA A 65 -4.81 -5.12 -4.29
CA ALA A 65 -4.81 -6.54 -4.00
C ALA A 65 -3.39 -7.05 -3.69
N ARG A 66 -2.40 -6.69 -4.52
CA ARG A 66 -1.00 -7.10 -4.31
C ARG A 66 -0.37 -6.46 -3.07
N ILE A 67 -0.57 -5.17 -2.86
CA ILE A 67 -0.12 -4.46 -1.64
C ILE A 67 -0.71 -5.14 -0.40
N THR A 68 -2.00 -5.47 -0.44
CA THR A 68 -2.67 -6.17 0.66
C THR A 68 -2.05 -7.54 0.92
N SER A 69 -1.74 -8.29 -0.14
CA SER A 69 -1.07 -9.60 -0.04
C SER A 69 0.32 -9.46 0.59
N TYR A 70 1.15 -8.56 0.06
CA TYR A 70 2.51 -8.32 0.56
C TYR A 70 2.53 -7.87 2.03
N LEU A 71 1.71 -6.88 2.40
CA LEU A 71 1.67 -6.40 3.78
C LEU A 71 1.14 -7.46 4.75
N ASN A 72 0.37 -8.44 4.28
CA ASN A 72 -0.03 -9.59 5.08
C ASN A 72 1.06 -10.65 5.19
N SER A 73 1.88 -10.86 4.16
CA SER A 73 2.96 -11.87 4.21
C SER A 73 4.10 -11.47 5.14
N VAL A 74 4.34 -10.16 5.32
CA VAL A 74 5.40 -9.63 6.21
C VAL A 74 4.92 -9.35 7.64
N ARG A 75 3.61 -9.46 7.89
CA ARG A 75 3.01 -9.24 9.21
C ARG A 75 3.15 -10.50 10.05
N THR A 76 4.15 -10.51 10.95
CA THR A 76 4.44 -11.60 11.89
C THR A 76 3.50 -11.58 13.09
#